data_AF-A0A1U7NV71-F1
#
_entry.id   AF-A0A1U7NV71-F1
#
_cell.length_a   1.000
_cell.length_b   1.000
_cell.length_c   1.000
_cell.angle_alpha   90.00
_cell.angle_beta   90.00
_cell.angle_gamma   90.00
#
_symmetry.space_group_name_H-M   'P 1'
#
loop_
_entity.id
_entity.type
_entity.pdbx_description
1 polymer ?
#
loop_
_entity_poly.entity_id
_entity_poly.type
_entity_poly.pdbx_seq_one_letter_code
_entity_poly.pdbx_strand_id
1 'polypeptide(L)'
;MTLNTHSASTFRQSQMHAPQPTRPATPSSVLLLEAVMPVAEQTLPVLPGWELHMWPVARLGDVTLEARPLRPDLGPDDLRTALQNVGWTPLGRVWTQRN
;
A
#
# COMPACT_ATOMS: atom_id res chain seq x y z
N MET A 1 8.17 65.83 14.22
CA MET A 1 8.74 64.81 13.30
C MET A 1 8.12 63.47 13.62
N THR A 2 7.77 62.68 12.61
CA THR A 2 7.10 61.38 12.74
C THR A 2 8.11 60.26 12.99
N LEU A 3 7.72 59.21 13.70
CA LEU A 3 8.08 57.81 13.39
C LEU A 3 7.10 56.86 14.12
N ASN A 4 6.68 55.80 13.44
CA ASN A 4 5.67 54.84 13.90
C ASN A 4 6.35 53.54 14.41
N THR A 5 5.59 52.43 14.46
CA THR A 5 6.09 51.04 14.26
C THR A 5 6.66 50.37 15.53
N HIS A 6 6.16 49.22 16.02
CA HIS A 6 5.01 48.39 15.62
C HIS A 6 4.40 47.70 16.86
N SER A 7 3.10 47.39 16.80
CA SER A 7 2.45 46.50 17.78
C SER A 7 2.82 45.04 17.53
N ALA A 8 3.30 44.33 18.56
CA ALA A 8 3.54 42.89 18.50
C ALA A 8 2.23 42.10 18.60
N SER A 9 1.53 41.96 17.48
CA SER A 9 0.30 41.16 17.37
C SER A 9 0.59 39.67 17.53
N THR A 10 0.59 39.18 18.77
CA THR A 10 0.72 37.75 19.09
C THR A 10 -0.43 36.95 18.45
N PHE A 11 -0.15 36.37 17.28
CA PHE A 11 -1.13 35.59 16.53
C PHE A 11 -1.40 34.28 17.27
N ARG A 12 -2.49 34.25 18.06
CA ARG A 12 -2.91 33.09 18.84
C ARG A 12 -3.43 32.00 17.91
N GLN A 13 -2.50 31.28 17.27
CA GLN A 13 -2.80 30.25 16.29
C GLN A 13 -3.48 29.07 16.97
N SER A 14 -4.81 29.07 16.96
CA SER A 14 -5.65 28.00 17.47
C SER A 14 -5.24 26.68 16.84
N GLN A 15 -4.70 25.76 17.64
CA GLN A 15 -4.41 24.39 17.22
C GLN A 15 -5.74 23.67 16.95
N MET A 16 -6.27 23.82 15.74
CA MET A 16 -7.29 22.90 15.24
C MET A 16 -6.64 21.54 15.15
N HIS A 17 -7.01 20.67 16.10
CA HIS A 17 -6.54 19.30 16.16
C HIS A 17 -7.13 18.57 14.94
N ALA A 18 -6.36 18.53 13.84
CA ALA A 18 -6.73 17.73 12.68
C ALA A 18 -6.94 16.29 13.16
N PRO A 19 -8.00 15.59 12.73
CA PRO A 19 -8.23 14.20 13.12
C PRO A 19 -7.03 13.38 12.65
N GLN A 20 -6.18 13.00 13.61
CA GLN A 20 -4.96 12.26 13.34
C GLN A 20 -5.39 10.93 12.71
N PRO A 21 -5.02 10.64 11.45
CA PRO A 21 -5.53 9.46 10.77
C PRO A 21 -5.08 8.23 11.56
N THR A 22 -6.04 7.49 12.09
CA THR A 22 -5.80 6.33 12.96
C THR A 22 -5.05 5.28 12.17
N ARG A 23 -3.71 5.33 12.22
CA ARG A 23 -2.84 4.47 11.43
C ARG A 23 -3.20 3.02 11.80
N PRO A 24 -3.75 2.22 10.85
CA PRO A 24 -4.06 0.84 11.15
C PRO A 24 -2.77 0.15 11.58
N ALA A 25 -2.86 -0.75 12.57
CA ALA A 25 -1.71 -1.44 13.12
C ALA A 25 -0.98 -2.16 11.97
N THR A 26 0.15 -1.59 11.54
CA THR A 26 0.76 -1.98 10.26
C THR A 26 1.29 -3.41 10.34
N PRO A 27 0.86 -4.32 9.45
CA PRO A 27 1.54 -5.60 9.31
C PRO A 27 3.00 -5.32 8.94
N SER A 28 3.94 -5.78 9.77
CA SER A 28 5.36 -5.44 9.66
C SER A 28 6.08 -6.14 8.51
N SER A 29 5.39 -7.02 7.79
CA SER A 29 5.86 -7.72 6.61
C SER A 29 5.10 -7.31 5.35
N VAL A 30 5.84 -6.90 4.34
CA VAL A 30 5.37 -6.63 2.97
C VAL A 30 5.84 -7.78 2.08
N LEU A 31 4.96 -8.30 1.23
CA LEU A 31 5.28 -9.40 0.30
C LEU A 31 5.35 -8.85 -1.13
N LEU A 32 6.47 -9.05 -1.82
CA LEU A 32 6.65 -8.68 -3.22
C LEU A 32 6.83 -9.92 -4.10
N LEU A 33 6.18 -9.93 -5.26
CA LEU A 33 6.36 -10.95 -6.30
C LEU A 33 6.13 -10.36 -7.70
N GLU A 34 6.59 -11.08 -8.71
CA GLU A 34 6.14 -10.88 -10.09
C GLU A 34 4.92 -11.79 -10.33
N ALA A 35 3.98 -11.39 -11.20
CA ALA A 35 2.82 -12.19 -11.57
C ALA A 35 2.35 -11.85 -12.99
N VAL A 36 1.73 -12.82 -13.66
CA VAL A 36 1.02 -12.62 -14.93
C VAL A 36 -0.46 -12.35 -14.65
N MET A 37 -0.99 -11.29 -15.24
CA MET A 37 -2.43 -10.95 -15.19
C MET A 37 -3.25 -11.86 -16.13
N PRO A 38 -4.49 -12.23 -15.76
CA PRO A 38 -5.40 -12.92 -16.67
C PRO A 38 -5.81 -11.98 -17.81
N VAL A 39 -5.69 -12.46 -19.05
CA VAL A 39 -5.92 -11.66 -20.28
C VAL A 39 -7.31 -11.02 -20.34
N ALA A 40 -8.31 -11.63 -19.68
CA ALA A 40 -9.68 -11.13 -19.63
C ALA A 40 -9.86 -9.90 -18.70
N GLU A 41 -9.04 -9.75 -17.66
CA GLU A 41 -9.25 -8.77 -16.58
C GLU A 41 -7.93 -8.13 -16.16
N GLN A 42 -7.56 -7.04 -16.86
CA GLN A 42 -6.37 -6.23 -16.57
C GLN A 42 -6.55 -5.30 -15.35
N THR A 43 -7.19 -5.81 -14.30
CA THR A 43 -7.56 -5.08 -13.08
C THR A 43 -7.07 -5.84 -11.85
N LEU A 44 -6.53 -5.09 -10.87
CA LEU A 44 -6.03 -5.62 -9.62
C LEU A 44 -7.15 -6.34 -8.83
N PRO A 45 -7.04 -7.65 -8.52
CA PRO A 45 -8.09 -8.39 -7.85
C PRO A 45 -8.25 -7.98 -6.39
N VAL A 46 -9.48 -8.04 -5.89
CA VAL A 46 -9.77 -7.88 -4.45
C VAL A 46 -9.57 -9.23 -3.76
N LEU A 47 -8.40 -9.41 -3.13
CA LEU A 47 -8.10 -10.61 -2.35
C LEU A 47 -8.51 -10.42 -0.88
N PRO A 48 -9.41 -11.26 -0.31
CA PRO A 48 -9.85 -11.11 1.07
C PRO A 48 -8.69 -11.20 2.08
N GLY A 49 -8.56 -10.17 2.92
CA GLY A 49 -7.48 -10.08 3.91
C GLY A 49 -6.15 -9.54 3.38
N TRP A 50 -6.11 -8.99 2.16
CA TRP A 50 -4.91 -8.36 1.59
C TRP A 50 -5.17 -6.92 1.17
N GLU A 51 -4.22 -6.03 1.44
CA GLU A 51 -4.05 -4.77 0.70
C GLU A 51 -3.06 -5.05 -0.43
N LEU A 52 -3.44 -4.78 -1.69
CA LEU A 52 -2.59 -4.99 -2.86
C LEU A 52 -2.22 -3.66 -3.52
N HIS A 53 -0.99 -3.57 -4.02
CA HIS A 53 -0.55 -2.60 -5.02
C HIS A 53 0.10 -3.30 -6.20
N MET A 54 0.05 -2.66 -7.37
CA MET A 54 0.54 -3.21 -8.62
C MET A 54 1.33 -2.15 -9.39
N TRP A 55 2.47 -2.54 -9.95
CA TRP A 55 3.21 -1.73 -10.92
C TRP A 55 3.36 -2.50 -12.23
N PRO A 56 3.01 -1.91 -13.38
CA PRO A 56 3.23 -2.54 -14.67
C PRO A 56 4.74 -2.64 -14.94
N VAL A 57 5.18 -3.84 -15.32
CA VAL A 57 6.54 -4.06 -15.84
C VAL A 57 6.52 -3.80 -17.35
N ALA A 58 7.66 -3.54 -17.97
CA ALA A 58 7.77 -3.19 -19.40
C ALA A 58 7.52 -4.38 -20.37
N ARG A 59 6.65 -5.34 -19.99
CA ARG A 59 6.29 -6.55 -20.76
C ARG A 59 4.79 -6.79 -20.71
N LEU A 60 4.25 -7.35 -21.80
CA LEU A 60 2.81 -7.50 -22.00
C LEU A 60 2.24 -8.59 -21.08
N GLY A 61 1.59 -8.18 -19.98
CA GLY A 61 0.92 -9.07 -19.02
C GLY A 61 1.69 -9.31 -17.72
N ASP A 62 2.99 -9.00 -17.67
CA ASP A 62 3.85 -9.12 -16.48
C ASP A 62 3.69 -7.89 -15.58
N VAL A 63 3.44 -8.09 -14.28
CA VAL A 63 3.36 -7.01 -13.28
C VAL A 63 4.09 -7.38 -11.99
N THR A 64 4.61 -6.36 -11.29
CA THR A 64 5.06 -6.51 -9.91
C THR A 64 3.87 -6.28 -8.99
N LEU A 65 3.61 -7.22 -8.09
CA LEU A 65 2.65 -7.09 -7.00
C LEU A 65 3.38 -6.83 -5.68
N GLU A 66 2.86 -5.88 -4.91
CA GLU A 66 3.05 -5.79 -3.47
C GLU A 66 1.75 -6.21 -2.79
N ALA A 67 1.86 -7.07 -1.79
CA ALA A 67 0.75 -7.52 -0.96
C ALA A 67 1.09 -7.32 0.52
N ARG A 68 0.17 -6.72 1.27
CA ARG A 68 0.28 -6.55 2.72
C ARG A 68 -0.81 -7.37 3.40
N PRO A 69 -0.46 -8.33 4.28
CA PRO A 69 -1.43 -9.19 4.94
C PRO A 69 -2.17 -8.39 6.03
N LEU A 70 -3.48 -8.21 5.88
CA LEU A 70 -4.31 -7.50 6.87
C LEU A 70 -4.56 -8.32 8.15
N ARG A 71 -4.04 -9.55 8.21
CA ARG A 71 -4.15 -10.48 9.34
C ARG A 71 -2.80 -11.19 9.54
N PRO A 72 -2.32 -11.40 10.78
CA PRO A 72 -0.96 -11.86 11.05
C PRO A 72 -0.70 -13.34 10.70
N ASP A 73 -1.75 -14.10 10.39
CA ASP A 73 -1.69 -15.50 9.96
C ASP A 73 -1.40 -15.68 8.46
N LEU A 74 -1.52 -14.62 7.64
CA LEU A 74 -1.40 -14.70 6.18
C LEU A 74 0.07 -14.63 5.70
N GLY A 75 0.53 -15.68 5.03
CA GLY A 75 1.89 -15.83 4.54
C GLY A 75 2.07 -15.82 3.01
N PRO A 76 3.31 -16.05 2.53
CA PRO A 76 3.64 -16.11 1.11
C PRO A 76 2.90 -17.18 0.30
N ASP A 77 2.54 -18.29 0.95
CA ASP A 77 1.85 -19.41 0.30
C ASP A 77 0.35 -19.15 0.20
N ASP A 78 -0.26 -18.54 1.23
CA ASP A 78 -1.65 -18.05 1.18
C ASP A 78 -1.85 -17.01 0.07
N LEU A 79 -0.90 -16.08 -0.08
CA LEU A 79 -0.91 -15.10 -1.18
C LEU A 79 -0.87 -15.78 -2.55
N ARG A 80 -0.02 -16.79 -2.71
CA ARG A 80 0.13 -17.54 -3.97
C ARG A 80 -1.16 -18.29 -4.32
N THR A 81 -1.75 -18.97 -3.34
CA THR A 81 -3.03 -19.66 -3.47
C THR A 81 -4.18 -18.69 -3.77
N ALA A 82 -4.23 -17.54 -3.08
CA ALA A 82 -5.26 -16.52 -3.30
C ALA A 82 -5.19 -15.92 -4.72
N LEU A 83 -3.99 -15.64 -5.24
CA LEU A 83 -3.79 -15.19 -6.62
C LEU A 83 -4.19 -16.26 -7.65
N GLN A 84 -3.79 -17.52 -7.44
CA GLN A 84 -4.16 -18.64 -8.33
C GLN A 84 -5.68 -18.85 -8.38
N ASN A 85 -6.37 -18.70 -7.25
CA ASN A 85 -7.84 -18.81 -7.17
C ASN A 85 -8.59 -17.70 -7.94
N VAL A 86 -7.95 -16.57 -8.25
CA VAL A 86 -8.50 -15.50 -9.11
C VAL A 86 -7.89 -15.48 -10.51
N GLY A 87 -7.27 -16.58 -10.94
CA GLY A 87 -6.72 -16.74 -12.30
C GLY A 87 -5.41 -16.00 -12.58
N TRP A 88 -4.81 -15.39 -11.57
CA TRP A 88 -3.47 -14.80 -11.68
C TRP A 88 -2.39 -15.87 -11.56
N THR A 89 -1.28 -15.70 -12.27
CA THR A 89 -0.15 -16.65 -12.24
C THR A 89 1.07 -16.03 -11.55
N PRO A 90 1.31 -16.32 -10.26
CA PRO A 90 2.54 -15.94 -9.55
C PRO A 90 3.80 -16.46 -10.26
N LEU A 91 4.79 -15.59 -10.44
CA LEU A 91 6.07 -15.90 -11.05
C LEU A 91 7.18 -15.98 -9.99
N GLY A 92 8.07 -16.96 -10.15
CA GLY A 92 9.27 -17.10 -9.32
C GLY A 92 8.97 -17.27 -7.83
N ARG A 93 9.63 -16.46 -7.00
CA ARG A 93 9.53 -16.49 -5.54
C ARG A 93 8.80 -15.25 -5.01
N VAL A 94 8.14 -15.40 -3.87
CA VAL A 94 7.65 -14.27 -3.07
C VAL A 94 8.78 -13.81 -2.14
N TRP A 95 9.05 -12.50 -2.10
CA TRP A 95 10.04 -11.87 -1.25
C TRP A 95 9.36 -11.19 -0.05
N THR A 96 9.72 -11.59 1.17
CA THR A 96 9.23 -10.93 2.39
C THR A 96 10.18 -9.82 2.81
N GLN A 97 9.78 -8.58 2.60
CA GLN A 97 10.42 -7.40 3.19
C GLN A 97 9.82 -7.18 4.59
N ARG A 98 10.68 -7.00 5.60
CA ARG A 98 10.27 -6.59 6.96
C ARG A 98 10.76 -5.16 7.21
N ASN A 99 9.96 -4.38 7.93
CA ASN A 99 10.27 -3.00 8.34
C ASN A 99 10.31 -2.89 9.88
#